data_AF-A0A093QQK3-F1
#
_entry.id   AF-A0A093QQK3-F1
#
_cell.length_a   1.000
_cell.length_b   1.000
_cell.length_c   1.000
_cell.angle_alpha   90.00
_cell.angle_beta   90.00
_cell.angle_gamma   90.00
#
_symmetry.space_group_name_H-M   'P 1'
#
loop_
_entity.id
_entity.type
_entity.pdbx_description
1 polymer ?
#
loop_
_entity_poly.entity_id
_entity_poly.type
_entity_poly.pdbx_seq_one_letter_code
_entity_poly.pdbx_strand_id
1 'polypeptide(L)' 'NGLKLHKGRFRLEIGKDFLTKRAVKHWNRLSREVVESPSLEVFKRCVNVAL' A
#
# COMPACT_ATOMS: atom_id res chain seq x y z
N ASN A 1 7.01 -33.96 -16.89
CA ASN A 1 6.48 -33.21 -15.71
C ASN A 1 6.94 -31.75 -15.57
N GLY A 2 7.87 -31.21 -16.37
CA GLY A 2 8.36 -29.83 -16.20
C GLY A 2 7.37 -28.70 -16.55
N LEU A 3 6.46 -28.92 -17.51
CA LEU A 3 5.53 -27.87 -17.98
C LEU A 3 4.51 -27.42 -16.90
N LYS A 4 4.10 -28.33 -16.01
CA LYS A 4 3.15 -28.03 -14.91
C LYS A 4 3.78 -27.15 -13.82
N LEU A 5 5.08 -27.32 -13.55
CA LEU A 5 5.82 -26.50 -12.58
C LEU A 5 6.01 -25.06 -13.07
N HIS A 6 6.32 -24.88 -14.36
CA HIS A 6 6.41 -23.55 -14.97
C HIS A 6 5.06 -22.81 -14.94
N LYS A 7 3.96 -23.49 -15.27
CA LYS A 7 2.61 -22.90 -15.21
C LYS A 7 2.20 -22.48 -13.79
N GLY A 8 2.57 -23.28 -12.79
CA GLY A 8 2.37 -22.95 -11.38
C GLY A 8 3.16 -21.73 -10.94
N ARG A 9 4.46 -21.67 -11.25
CA ARG A 9 5.32 -20.52 -10.97
C ARG A 9 4.82 -19.24 -11.64
N PHE A 10 4.44 -19.31 -12.90
CA PHE A 10 3.92 -18.16 -13.65
C PHE A 10 2.64 -17.59 -13.03
N ARG A 11 1.69 -18.45 -12.62
CA ARG A 11 0.49 -18.00 -11.88
C ARG A 11 0.83 -17.34 -10.55
N LEU A 12 1.84 -17.85 -9.85
CA LEU A 12 2.24 -17.37 -8.53
C LEU A 12 2.94 -16.01 -8.62
N GLU A 13 3.79 -15.83 -9.63
CA GLU A 13 4.49 -14.57 -9.91
C GLU A 13 3.49 -13.48 -10.30
N ILE A 14 2.58 -13.75 -11.24
CA ILE A 14 1.51 -12.80 -11.62
C ILE A 14 0.63 -12.42 -10.43
N GLY A 15 0.27 -13.39 -9.58
CA GLY A 15 -0.52 -13.14 -8.38
C GLY A 15 0.20 -12.22 -7.39
N LYS A 16 1.50 -12.42 -7.19
CA LYS A 16 2.33 -11.57 -6.32
C LYS A 16 2.45 -10.14 -6.83
N ASP A 17 2.72 -9.95 -8.12
CA ASP A 17 2.79 -8.62 -8.73
C ASP A 17 1.46 -7.89 -8.66
N PHE A 18 0.35 -8.58 -8.91
CA PHE A 18 -0.98 -8.00 -8.83
C PHE A 18 -1.35 -7.57 -7.41
N LEU A 19 -1.08 -8.43 -6.42
CA LEU A 19 -1.31 -8.11 -5.01
C LEU A 19 -0.45 -6.92 -4.57
N THR A 20 0.81 -6.87 -4.97
CA THR A 20 1.73 -5.77 -4.65
C THR A 20 1.26 -4.46 -5.27
N LYS A 21 0.91 -4.45 -6.57
CA LYS A 21 0.38 -3.26 -7.24
C LYS A 21 -0.92 -2.77 -6.60
N ARG A 22 -1.82 -3.69 -6.24
CA ARG A 22 -3.09 -3.35 -5.56
C ARG A 22 -2.84 -2.80 -4.15
N ALA A 23 -1.93 -3.40 -3.40
CA ALA A 23 -1.53 -2.92 -2.08
C ALA A 23 -0.95 -1.51 -2.18
N VAL A 24 0.04 -1.28 -3.05
CA VAL A 24 0.66 0.04 -3.25
C VAL A 24 -0.38 1.10 -3.64
N LYS A 25 -1.34 0.77 -4.52
CA LYS A 25 -2.41 1.70 -4.88
C LYS A 25 -3.32 2.03 -3.68
N HIS A 26 -3.65 1.04 -2.86
CA HIS A 26 -4.49 1.23 -1.68
C HIS A 26 -3.77 2.05 -0.61
N TRP A 27 -2.49 1.74 -0.33
CA TRP A 27 -1.64 2.48 0.58
C TRP A 27 -1.47 3.94 0.16
N ASN A 28 -1.21 4.22 -1.12
CA ASN A 28 -1.12 5.59 -1.60
C ASN A 28 -2.43 6.38 -1.40
N ARG A 29 -3.58 5.73 -1.58
CA ARG A 29 -4.88 6.36 -1.40
C ARG A 29 -5.19 6.62 0.08
N LEU A 30 -4.93 5.63 0.93
CA LEU A 30 -5.09 5.74 2.38
C LEU A 30 -4.15 6.79 2.98
N SER A 31 -2.87 6.79 2.58
CA SER A 31 -1.88 7.76 3.06
C SER A 31 -2.29 9.19 2.72
N ARG A 32 -2.94 9.39 1.57
CA ARG A 32 -3.41 10.70 1.14
C ARG A 32 -4.59 11.17 1.97
N GLU A 33 -5.55 10.28 2.23
CA GLU A 33 -6.71 10.56 3.09
C GLU A 33 -6.30 10.84 4.54
N VAL A 34 -5.32 10.09 5.05
CA VAL A 34 -4.73 10.32 6.38
C VAL A 34 -3.96 11.65 6.42
N VAL A 35 -3.20 11.98 5.37
CA VAL A 35 -2.47 13.26 5.26
C VAL A 35 -3.40 14.47 5.17
N GLU A 36 -4.50 14.37 4.43
CA GLU A 36 -5.46 15.44 4.22
C GLU A 36 -6.54 15.47 5.33
N SER A 37 -6.42 14.63 6.36
CA SER A 37 -7.40 14.57 7.44
C SER A 37 -7.28 15.78 8.39
N PRO A 38 -8.41 16.37 8.82
CA PRO A 38 -8.42 17.48 9.79
C PRO A 38 -7.75 17.09 11.13
N SER A 39 -7.79 15.82 11.50
CA SER A 39 -7.12 15.31 12.70
C SER A 39 -5.60 15.41 12.60
N LEU A 40 -5.01 15.23 11.42
CA LEU A 40 -3.57 15.41 11.24
C LEU A 40 -3.16 16.88 11.35
N GLU A 41 -3.95 17.81 10.81
CA GLU A 41 -3.69 19.25 10.99
C GLU A 41 -3.75 19.67 12.46
N VAL A 42 -4.76 19.18 13.19
CA VAL A 42 -4.88 19.40 14.63
C VAL A 42 -3.68 18.78 15.37
N PHE A 43 -3.29 17.55 15.02
CA PHE A 43 -2.13 16.89 15.62
C PHE A 43 -0.83 17.66 15.36
N LYS A 44 -0.59 18.11 14.12
CA LYS A 44 0.58 18.94 13.76
C LYS A 44 0.58 20.25 14.54
N ARG A 45 -0.58 20.88 14.73
CA ARG A 45 -0.71 22.10 15.53
C ARG A 45 -0.36 21.86 17.00
N CYS A 46 -0.82 20.75 17.58
CA CYS A 46 -0.45 20.37 18.95
C CYS A 46 1.05 20.12 19.10
N VAL A 47 1.66 19.40 18.15
CA VAL A 47 3.11 19.14 18.15
C VAL A 47 3.90 20.46 18.01
N ASN A 48 3.47 21.36 17.13
CA ASN A 48 4.14 22.65 16.92
C ASN A 48 3.98 23.64 18.10
N VAL A 49 3.00 23.42 18.99
CA VAL A 49 2.82 24.19 20.23
C VAL A 49 3.63 23.60 21.39
N ALA A 50 3.97 22.31 21.32
CA ALA A 50 4.74 21.61 22.34
C ALA A 50 6.27 21.72 22.16
N LEU A 51 6.73 22.27 21.02
CA LEU A 51 8.13 22.53 20.70
C LEU A 51 8.47 24.00 20.97
#